data_AF-A0A538K1L9-F1
#
_entry.id   AF-A0A538K1L9-F1
#
_cell.length_a   1.000
_cell.length_b   1.000
_cell.length_c   1.000
_cell.angle_alpha   90.00
_cell.angle_beta   90.00
_cell.angle_gamma   90.00
#
_symmetry.space_group_name_H-M   'P 1'
#
loop_
_entity.id
_entity.type
_entity.pdbx_description
1 polymer ?
#
loop_
_entity_poly.entity_id
_entity_poly.type
_entity_poly.pdbx_seq_one_letter_code
_entity_poly.pdbx_strand_id
1 'polypeptide(L)'
;MSREQRTRVEEELKSGRLPCVVATSSLELGIDMGAVDLVVQVEAPPTVASGLQRIGRAGHQVDAVSQGVIFPKFRGDLVSCAVVAQRMADGAIEALRYPRNPLDVLAQHVVAMVALDTWRVDHLARLVRRAAPYSALPDSALHAVLDMLAGRYPSEEFGELRPRIVWDRVSDELRGRPGAQRLAVTSGGTIPDRGLFTVMTPGGADGAGSRVGELDEEMVYESRVGDTFLLGSTSWKIVDITHDRVIAAPVPGEPARMPFWKGDAPGRPLELGRALGAFVRELSATEADAARSRIEGVGLDTWAADNLLSYLREQREATGHIPDDRTVVVERFRDELGDWRMVVHSPFGAQVNGPWALAIGARLRERRGVEAQVASADDGIVLRLPDALDADGAEVLPTAEDVLFDPDEVDAVVIAELGGSA
;
A
#
# COMPACT_ATOMS: atom_id res chain seq x y z
N MET A 1 11.67 -10.57 -17.86
CA MET A 1 11.77 -10.73 -19.33
C MET A 1 13.00 -9.97 -19.82
N SER A 2 13.80 -10.53 -20.73
CA SER A 2 14.95 -9.80 -21.28
C SER A 2 14.49 -8.65 -22.19
N ARG A 3 15.34 -7.64 -22.40
CA ARG A 3 15.02 -6.49 -23.27
C ARG A 3 14.65 -6.95 -24.70
N GLU A 4 15.40 -7.91 -25.24
CA GLU A 4 15.16 -8.44 -26.60
C GLU A 4 13.81 -9.15 -26.72
N GLN A 5 13.45 -9.96 -25.72
CA GLN A 5 12.14 -10.61 -25.67
C GLN A 5 11.01 -9.57 -25.58
N ARG A 6 11.20 -8.52 -24.78
CA ARG A 6 10.23 -7.43 -24.65
C ARG A 6 9.97 -6.75 -26.00
N THR A 7 11.04 -6.32 -26.67
CA THR A 7 10.93 -5.67 -27.98
C THR A 7 10.22 -6.56 -28.99
N ARG A 8 10.57 -7.85 -29.02
CA ARG A 8 9.92 -8.81 -29.93
C ARG A 8 8.42 -8.95 -29.65
N VAL A 9 8.03 -9.09 -28.40
CA VAL A 9 6.61 -9.19 -28.00
C VAL A 9 5.85 -7.91 -28.37
N GLU A 10 6.43 -6.74 -28.13
CA GLU A 10 5.83 -5.45 -28.49
C GLU A 10 5.66 -5.30 -30.01
N GLU A 11 6.63 -5.71 -30.81
CA GLU A 11 6.54 -5.69 -32.28
C GLU A 11 5.53 -6.71 -32.83
N GLU A 12 5.52 -7.94 -32.30
CA GLU A 12 4.58 -8.97 -32.71
C GLU A 12 3.13 -8.58 -32.35
N LEU A 13 2.91 -7.96 -31.18
CA LEU A 13 1.61 -7.42 -30.78
C LEU A 13 1.19 -6.25 -31.67
N LYS A 14 2.08 -5.29 -31.91
CA LYS A 14 1.80 -4.13 -32.77
C LYS A 14 1.47 -4.53 -34.21
N SER A 15 2.10 -5.58 -34.71
CA SER A 15 1.84 -6.13 -36.06
C SER A 15 0.61 -7.03 -36.14
N GLY A 16 -0.07 -7.32 -35.02
CA GLY A 16 -1.20 -8.26 -34.97
C GLY A 16 -0.83 -9.73 -35.16
N ARG A 17 0.48 -10.06 -35.15
CA ARG A 17 0.96 -11.45 -35.24
C ARG A 17 0.79 -12.20 -33.92
N LEU A 18 0.91 -11.50 -32.81
CA LEU A 18 0.65 -12.02 -31.48
C LEU A 18 -0.81 -11.69 -31.10
N PRO A 19 -1.68 -12.70 -30.91
CA PRO A 19 -3.10 -12.46 -30.65
C PRO A 19 -3.40 -12.00 -29.21
N CYS A 20 -2.50 -12.26 -28.26
CA CYS A 20 -2.70 -11.94 -26.86
C CYS A 20 -1.36 -11.79 -26.12
N VAL A 21 -1.29 -10.83 -25.20
CA VAL A 21 -0.20 -10.68 -24.25
C VAL A 21 -0.77 -10.56 -22.85
N VAL A 22 -0.13 -11.22 -21.87
CA VAL A 22 -0.41 -11.01 -20.46
C VAL A 22 0.71 -10.12 -19.91
N ALA A 23 0.34 -8.98 -19.35
CA ALA A 23 1.30 -7.99 -18.87
C ALA A 23 0.88 -7.40 -17.52
N THR A 24 1.87 -6.90 -16.81
CA THR A 24 1.70 -6.04 -15.63
C THR A 24 1.54 -4.57 -16.07
N SER A 25 1.71 -3.61 -15.14
CA SER A 25 1.76 -2.17 -15.43
C SER A 25 2.84 -1.75 -16.44
N SER A 26 3.76 -2.65 -16.82
CA SER A 26 4.79 -2.41 -17.84
C SER A 26 4.26 -1.99 -19.22
N LEU A 27 3.00 -2.33 -19.54
CA LEU A 27 2.30 -1.96 -20.79
C LEU A 27 1.19 -0.91 -20.57
N GLU A 28 1.11 -0.33 -19.37
CA GLU A 28 0.05 0.63 -19.01
C GLU A 28 0.21 1.97 -19.74
N LEU A 29 1.46 2.44 -19.94
CA LEU A 29 1.77 3.76 -20.49
C LEU A 29 2.63 3.68 -21.75
N GLY A 30 2.37 4.59 -22.70
CA GLY A 30 3.36 5.01 -23.71
C GLY A 30 3.52 4.10 -24.94
N ILE A 31 2.65 3.12 -25.14
CA ILE A 31 2.70 2.23 -26.31
C ILE A 31 1.45 2.36 -27.18
N ASP A 32 1.68 2.63 -28.46
CA ASP A 32 0.64 2.62 -29.48
C ASP A 32 0.49 1.21 -30.05
N MET A 33 -0.61 0.56 -29.67
CA MET A 33 -0.94 -0.81 -30.03
C MET A 33 -2.17 -0.83 -30.94
N GLY A 34 -2.06 -0.23 -32.12
CA GLY A 34 -3.18 -0.06 -33.06
C GLY A 34 -3.89 -1.34 -33.53
N ALA A 35 -3.31 -2.53 -33.29
CA ALA A 35 -3.92 -3.83 -33.58
C ALA A 35 -4.71 -4.42 -32.39
N VAL A 36 -4.61 -3.83 -31.19
CA VAL A 36 -5.32 -4.31 -30.00
C VAL A 36 -6.73 -3.72 -30.00
N ASP A 37 -7.72 -4.58 -30.03
CA ASP A 37 -9.14 -4.25 -30.03
C ASP A 37 -9.83 -4.52 -28.69
N LEU A 38 -9.20 -5.30 -27.79
CA LEU A 38 -9.72 -5.68 -26.49
C LEU A 38 -8.64 -5.66 -25.40
N VAL A 39 -8.98 -5.09 -24.25
CA VAL A 39 -8.19 -5.21 -23.00
C VAL A 39 -8.97 -6.01 -21.98
N VAL A 40 -8.33 -7.02 -21.40
CA VAL A 40 -8.89 -7.81 -20.29
C VAL A 40 -8.15 -7.44 -19.01
N GLN A 41 -8.87 -6.85 -18.06
CA GLN A 41 -8.35 -6.47 -16.75
C GLN A 41 -8.79 -7.52 -15.73
N VAL A 42 -7.84 -8.21 -15.11
CA VAL A 42 -8.10 -9.14 -14.01
C VAL A 42 -7.95 -8.37 -12.70
N GLU A 43 -8.91 -8.47 -11.80
CA GLU A 43 -9.04 -7.67 -10.57
C GLU A 43 -9.39 -6.21 -10.83
N ALA A 44 -10.02 -5.53 -9.86
CA ALA A 44 -10.18 -4.09 -9.93
C ALA A 44 -8.80 -3.42 -10.08
N PRO A 45 -8.61 -2.49 -11.03
CA PRO A 45 -7.36 -1.77 -11.14
C PRO A 45 -7.17 -0.89 -9.88
N PRO A 46 -5.92 -0.62 -9.47
CA PRO A 46 -5.63 0.07 -8.21
C PRO A 46 -6.20 1.50 -8.16
N THR A 47 -6.35 2.14 -9.32
CA THR A 47 -6.97 3.45 -9.48
C THR A 47 -7.82 3.50 -10.75
N VAL A 48 -8.80 4.40 -10.78
CA VAL A 48 -9.62 4.69 -11.96
C VAL A 48 -8.73 5.17 -13.12
N ALA A 49 -7.75 6.03 -12.82
CA ALA A 49 -6.79 6.52 -13.81
C ALA A 49 -5.98 5.37 -14.45
N SER A 50 -5.54 4.39 -13.66
CA SER A 50 -4.83 3.20 -14.17
C SER A 50 -5.74 2.36 -15.07
N GLY A 51 -7.00 2.15 -14.65
CA GLY A 51 -8.01 1.48 -15.47
C GLY A 51 -8.20 2.15 -16.84
N LEU A 52 -8.35 3.48 -16.86
CA LEU A 52 -8.48 4.25 -18.11
C LEU A 52 -7.25 4.13 -19.01
N GLN A 53 -6.03 4.22 -18.45
CA GLN A 53 -4.79 4.08 -19.21
C GLN A 53 -4.65 2.67 -19.81
N ARG A 54 -5.04 1.63 -19.06
CA ARG A 54 -5.00 0.24 -19.52
C ARG A 54 -6.03 -0.03 -20.59
N ILE A 55 -7.30 0.26 -20.34
CA ILE A 55 -8.38 0.00 -21.31
C ILE A 55 -8.23 0.88 -22.56
N GLY A 56 -7.68 2.09 -22.42
CA GLY A 56 -7.33 2.96 -23.54
C GLY A 56 -6.28 2.40 -24.50
N ARG A 57 -5.67 1.24 -24.21
CA ARG A 57 -4.81 0.51 -25.16
C ARG A 57 -5.60 -0.21 -26.24
N ALA A 58 -6.87 -0.56 -25.97
CA ALA A 58 -7.77 -1.09 -26.97
C ALA A 58 -8.31 0.03 -27.85
N GLY A 59 -8.36 -0.21 -29.17
CA GLY A 59 -8.92 0.76 -30.12
C GLY A 59 -8.18 2.09 -30.07
N HIS A 60 -6.85 2.08 -29.93
CA HIS A 60 -6.02 3.28 -29.75
C HIS A 60 -5.88 4.08 -31.08
N GLN A 61 -7.00 4.58 -31.58
CA GLN A 61 -7.15 5.38 -32.78
C GLN A 61 -8.12 6.53 -32.51
N VAL A 62 -8.03 7.63 -33.26
CA VAL A 62 -8.98 8.73 -33.18
C VAL A 62 -10.38 8.21 -33.53
N ASP A 63 -11.39 8.57 -32.72
CA ASP A 63 -12.80 8.17 -32.85
C ASP A 63 -13.10 6.67 -32.71
N ALA A 64 -12.13 5.85 -32.33
CA ALA A 64 -12.36 4.45 -32.02
C ALA A 64 -12.82 4.27 -30.57
N VAL A 65 -13.65 3.23 -30.34
CA VAL A 65 -14.13 2.86 -29.01
C VAL A 65 -13.13 1.90 -28.36
N SER A 66 -12.63 2.25 -27.18
CA SER A 66 -11.83 1.35 -26.36
C SER A 66 -12.71 0.31 -25.68
N GLN A 67 -12.54 -0.96 -26.04
CA GLN A 67 -13.27 -2.06 -25.42
C GLN A 67 -12.43 -2.69 -24.29
N GLY A 68 -13.05 -2.83 -23.12
CA GLY A 68 -12.42 -3.45 -21.97
C GLY A 68 -13.38 -4.36 -21.23
N VAL A 69 -12.88 -5.48 -20.71
CA VAL A 69 -13.61 -6.41 -19.86
C VAL A 69 -12.86 -6.56 -18.55
N ILE A 70 -13.56 -6.38 -17.43
CA ILE A 70 -12.98 -6.53 -16.08
C ILE A 70 -13.49 -7.84 -15.48
N PHE A 71 -12.56 -8.69 -15.02
CA PHE A 71 -12.86 -9.95 -14.35
C PHE A 71 -12.54 -9.85 -12.86
N PRO A 72 -13.55 -9.84 -11.98
CA PRO A 72 -13.33 -9.89 -10.54
C PRO A 72 -12.73 -11.23 -10.10
N LYS A 73 -11.82 -11.21 -9.13
CA LYS A 73 -11.22 -12.42 -8.55
C LYS A 73 -12.07 -13.08 -7.48
N PHE A 74 -12.87 -12.30 -6.75
CA PHE A 74 -13.74 -12.76 -5.67
C PHE A 74 -14.94 -11.81 -5.50
N ARG A 75 -15.90 -12.18 -4.65
CA ARG A 75 -17.19 -11.46 -4.53
C ARG A 75 -17.04 -10.01 -4.06
N GLY A 76 -16.13 -9.73 -3.13
CA GLY A 76 -15.85 -8.36 -2.69
C GLY A 76 -15.22 -7.48 -3.77
N ASP A 77 -14.32 -8.05 -4.58
CA ASP A 77 -13.68 -7.37 -5.72
C ASP A 77 -14.69 -6.93 -6.79
N LEU A 78 -15.82 -7.64 -6.93
CA LEU A 78 -16.87 -7.29 -7.89
C LEU A 78 -17.47 -5.90 -7.62
N VAL A 79 -17.60 -5.49 -6.35
CA VAL A 79 -18.06 -4.14 -6.00
C VAL A 79 -17.05 -3.09 -6.48
N SER A 80 -15.76 -3.33 -6.22
CA SER A 80 -14.66 -2.48 -6.69
C SER A 80 -14.62 -2.39 -8.22
N CYS A 81 -14.76 -3.51 -8.93
CA CYS A 81 -14.82 -3.55 -10.38
C CYS A 81 -15.99 -2.72 -10.94
N ALA A 82 -17.19 -2.86 -10.37
CA ALA A 82 -18.37 -2.11 -10.80
C ALA A 82 -18.19 -0.60 -10.64
N VAL A 83 -17.70 -0.17 -9.47
CA VAL A 83 -17.50 1.25 -9.16
C VAL A 83 -16.40 1.86 -10.02
N VAL A 84 -15.29 1.13 -10.22
CA VAL A 84 -14.22 1.60 -11.09
C VAL A 84 -14.71 1.71 -12.53
N ALA A 85 -15.40 0.70 -13.06
CA ALA A 85 -15.97 0.76 -14.41
C ALA A 85 -16.89 1.97 -14.60
N GLN A 86 -17.78 2.24 -13.64
CA GLN A 86 -18.65 3.41 -13.68
C GLN A 86 -17.84 4.71 -13.69
N ARG A 87 -16.88 4.86 -12.77
CA ARG A 87 -16.06 6.08 -12.67
C ARG A 87 -15.17 6.30 -13.89
N MET A 88 -14.72 5.23 -14.53
CA MET A 88 -14.01 5.30 -15.81
C MET A 88 -14.93 5.89 -16.89
N ALA A 89 -16.17 5.40 -17.01
CA ALA A 89 -17.15 5.93 -17.95
C ALA A 89 -17.48 7.41 -17.69
N ASP A 90 -17.56 7.81 -16.41
CA ASP A 90 -17.83 9.19 -15.99
C ASP A 90 -16.59 10.11 -16.08
N GLY A 91 -15.40 9.58 -16.36
CA GLY A 91 -14.13 10.34 -16.33
C GLY A 91 -13.73 10.81 -14.93
N ALA A 92 -14.26 10.19 -13.88
CA ALA A 92 -14.11 10.58 -12.49
C ALA A 92 -12.84 10.00 -11.86
N ILE A 93 -11.67 10.42 -12.37
CA ILE A 93 -10.35 10.03 -11.84
C ILE A 93 -10.02 10.71 -10.51
N GLU A 94 -9.08 10.14 -9.77
CA GLU A 94 -8.65 10.62 -8.46
C GLU A 94 -7.78 11.88 -8.55
N ALA A 95 -7.87 12.75 -7.54
CA ALA A 95 -7.03 13.93 -7.46
C ALA A 95 -5.55 13.57 -7.22
N LEU A 96 -4.66 14.12 -8.06
CA LEU A 96 -3.21 13.97 -7.87
C LEU A 96 -2.68 15.00 -6.89
N ARG A 97 -1.88 14.54 -5.93
CA ARG A 97 -1.12 15.37 -4.99
C ARG A 97 0.34 14.98 -5.05
N TYR A 98 1.22 15.96 -5.22
CA TYR A 98 2.66 15.73 -5.11
C TYR A 98 3.10 15.90 -3.65
N PRO A 99 4.08 15.11 -3.17
CA PRO A 99 4.67 15.29 -1.85
C PRO A 99 5.28 16.68 -1.70
N ARG A 100 5.09 17.31 -0.53
CA ARG A 100 5.70 18.61 -0.23
C ARG A 100 7.01 18.40 0.50
N ASN A 101 8.06 19.03 0.00
CA ASN A 101 9.41 19.02 0.57
C ASN A 101 9.96 17.60 0.86
N PRO A 102 9.99 16.65 -0.11
CA PRO A 102 10.66 15.36 0.10
C PRO A 102 12.18 15.58 0.22
N LEU A 103 12.67 15.60 1.48
CA LEU A 103 14.03 16.01 1.84
C LEU A 103 15.09 14.97 1.47
N ASP A 104 14.70 13.71 1.43
CA ASP A 104 15.46 12.57 0.93
C ASP A 104 15.78 12.70 -0.57
N VAL A 105 14.76 12.98 -1.38
CA VAL A 105 14.90 13.24 -2.82
C VAL A 105 15.74 14.50 -3.05
N LEU A 106 15.55 15.53 -2.22
CA LEU A 106 16.37 16.74 -2.26
C LEU A 106 17.84 16.40 -1.99
N ALA A 107 18.12 15.58 -0.96
CA ALA A 107 19.48 15.19 -0.62
C ALA A 107 20.18 14.47 -1.77
N GLN A 108 19.49 13.53 -2.43
CA GLN A 108 20.00 12.83 -3.61
C GLN A 108 20.34 13.81 -4.76
N HIS A 109 19.44 14.75 -5.04
CA HIS A 109 19.67 15.78 -6.07
C HIS A 109 20.82 16.72 -5.73
N VAL A 110 20.94 17.16 -4.47
CA VAL A 110 22.06 18.01 -4.04
C VAL A 110 23.39 17.30 -4.28
N VAL A 111 23.52 16.04 -3.88
CA VAL A 111 24.74 15.24 -4.13
C VAL A 111 25.05 15.15 -5.62
N ALA A 112 24.03 14.93 -6.46
CA ALA A 112 24.19 14.89 -7.91
C ALA A 112 24.62 16.25 -8.50
N MET A 113 24.03 17.36 -8.05
CA MET A 113 24.35 18.71 -8.52
C MET A 113 25.80 19.09 -8.21
N VAL A 114 26.27 18.79 -7.00
CA VAL A 114 27.63 19.15 -6.57
C VAL A 114 28.71 18.14 -7.00
N ALA A 115 28.30 17.02 -7.61
CA ALA A 115 29.22 16.01 -8.10
C ALA A 115 30.02 16.46 -9.34
N LEU A 116 29.49 17.40 -10.12
CA LEU A 116 30.11 17.93 -11.33
C LEU A 116 30.64 19.35 -11.14
N ASP A 117 29.89 20.19 -10.43
CA ASP A 117 30.17 21.61 -10.29
C ASP A 117 30.18 22.06 -8.82
N THR A 118 30.83 23.19 -8.55
CA THR A 118 30.71 23.88 -7.26
C THR A 118 29.47 24.78 -7.28
N TRP A 119 28.65 24.71 -6.23
CA TRP A 119 27.41 25.49 -6.13
C TRP A 119 27.43 26.41 -4.92
N ARG A 120 26.98 27.66 -5.08
CA ARG A 120 26.64 28.50 -3.94
C ARG A 120 25.26 28.12 -3.38
N VAL A 121 25.12 28.11 -2.07
CA VAL A 121 23.87 27.68 -1.40
C VAL A 121 22.67 28.52 -1.84
N ASP A 122 22.85 29.84 -1.98
CA ASP A 122 21.79 30.75 -2.42
C ASP A 122 21.27 30.42 -3.83
N HIS A 123 22.17 30.06 -4.75
CA HIS A 123 21.82 29.66 -6.11
C HIS A 123 21.12 28.31 -6.14
N LEU A 124 21.62 27.34 -5.38
CA LEU A 124 20.98 26.04 -5.22
C LEU A 124 19.56 26.20 -4.66
N ALA A 125 19.38 27.00 -3.60
CA ALA A 125 18.08 27.26 -2.99
C ALA A 125 17.08 27.88 -3.99
N ARG A 126 17.51 28.87 -4.77
CA ARG A 126 16.68 29.47 -5.82
C ARG A 126 16.28 28.47 -6.89
N LEU A 127 17.20 27.60 -7.33
CA LEU A 127 16.90 26.58 -8.33
C LEU A 127 15.90 25.54 -7.79
N VAL A 128 16.16 25.00 -6.60
CA VAL A 128 15.32 23.98 -5.96
C VAL A 128 13.89 24.50 -5.77
N ARG A 129 13.73 25.73 -5.28
CA ARG A 129 12.41 26.35 -5.04
C ARG A 129 11.60 26.64 -6.31
N ARG A 130 12.19 26.51 -7.50
CA ARG A 130 11.42 26.56 -8.77
C ARG A 130 10.66 25.27 -9.05
N ALA A 131 11.01 24.15 -8.42
CA ALA A 131 10.28 22.91 -8.57
C ALA A 131 9.04 22.90 -7.67
N ALA A 132 7.91 22.41 -8.17
CA ALA A 132 6.63 22.42 -7.44
C ALA A 132 6.72 21.81 -6.02
N PRO A 133 7.36 20.64 -5.79
CA PRO A 133 7.48 20.03 -4.46
C PRO A 133 8.19 20.90 -3.42
N TYR A 134 9.10 21.79 -3.85
CA TYR A 134 9.97 22.58 -2.98
C TYR A 134 9.66 24.08 -3.00
N SER A 135 8.56 24.47 -3.64
CA SER A 135 8.16 25.89 -3.76
C SER A 135 8.05 26.62 -2.42
N ALA A 136 7.72 25.88 -1.35
CA ALA A 136 7.63 26.37 0.02
C ALA A 136 8.72 25.79 0.95
N LEU A 137 9.85 25.30 0.41
CA LEU A 137 10.93 24.70 1.21
C LEU A 137 11.54 25.74 2.17
N PRO A 138 11.43 25.55 3.51
CA PRO A 138 12.02 26.46 4.47
C PRO A 138 13.55 26.45 4.41
N ASP A 139 14.19 27.59 4.68
CA ASP A 139 15.65 27.65 4.76
C ASP A 139 16.18 26.70 5.84
N SER A 140 15.51 26.59 6.99
CA SER A 140 15.91 25.68 8.07
C SER A 140 15.99 24.21 7.61
N ALA A 141 15.00 23.74 6.85
CA ALA A 141 14.99 22.38 6.31
C ALA A 141 16.09 22.17 5.27
N LEU A 142 16.31 23.13 4.37
CA LEU A 142 17.41 23.08 3.40
C LEU A 142 18.77 22.99 4.12
N HIS A 143 19.01 23.86 5.10
CA HIS A 143 20.26 23.89 5.84
C HIS A 143 20.47 22.59 6.65
N ALA A 144 19.41 22.01 7.22
CA ALA A 144 19.49 20.72 7.91
C ALA A 144 19.93 19.58 6.97
N VAL A 145 19.39 19.54 5.74
CA VAL A 145 19.81 18.56 4.72
C VAL A 145 21.29 18.77 4.34
N LEU A 146 21.73 20.01 4.16
CA LEU A 146 23.11 20.32 3.83
C LEU A 146 24.08 19.99 4.98
N ASP A 147 23.69 20.28 6.23
CA ASP A 147 24.43 19.91 7.45
C ASP A 147 24.62 18.39 7.52
N MET A 148 23.53 17.63 7.36
CA MET A 148 23.55 16.17 7.34
C MET A 148 24.49 15.64 6.24
N LEU A 149 24.35 16.13 5.00
CA LEU A 149 25.19 15.71 3.88
C LEU A 149 26.68 16.08 4.06
N ALA A 150 26.96 17.15 4.80
CA ALA A 150 28.32 17.56 5.16
C ALA A 150 28.89 16.77 6.35
N GLY A 151 28.10 15.90 6.98
CA GLY A 151 28.50 15.04 8.11
C GLY A 151 28.33 15.68 9.48
N ARG A 152 27.46 16.69 9.60
CA ARG A 152 27.11 17.32 10.88
C ARG A 152 25.78 16.75 11.35
N TYR A 153 25.85 15.90 12.36
CA TYR A 153 24.67 15.24 12.93
C TYR A 153 24.34 15.81 14.33
N PRO A 154 23.05 15.84 14.72
CA PRO A 154 22.64 16.28 16.06
C PRO A 154 23.04 15.32 17.19
N SER A 155 23.25 14.03 16.88
CA SER A 155 23.57 12.96 17.85
C SER A 155 24.67 12.03 17.33
N GLU A 156 25.30 11.28 18.25
CA GLU A 156 26.32 10.27 17.94
C GLU A 156 25.75 9.01 17.27
N GLU A 157 24.43 8.79 17.36
CA GLU A 157 23.73 7.64 16.73
C GLU A 157 23.90 7.61 15.20
N PHE A 158 24.22 8.75 14.59
CA PHE A 158 24.43 8.89 13.16
C PHE A 158 25.92 8.83 12.74
N GLY A 159 26.83 8.47 13.65
CA GLY A 159 28.28 8.43 13.39
C GLY A 159 28.70 7.49 12.26
N GLU A 160 27.86 6.50 11.92
CA GLU A 160 28.08 5.57 10.81
C GLU A 160 27.82 6.20 9.43
N LEU A 161 27.06 7.31 9.38
CA LEU A 161 26.70 7.96 8.13
C LEU A 161 27.89 8.71 7.55
N ARG A 162 28.22 8.38 6.30
CA ARG A 162 29.33 9.02 5.59
C ARG A 162 28.90 10.36 4.98
N PRO A 163 29.62 11.46 5.25
CA PRO A 163 29.41 12.73 4.54
C PRO A 163 29.62 12.55 3.03
N ARG A 164 28.77 13.22 2.25
CA ARG A 164 28.74 13.14 0.78
C ARG A 164 29.18 14.44 0.10
N ILE A 165 29.08 15.57 0.81
CA ILE A 165 29.48 16.88 0.30
C ILE A 165 30.47 17.56 1.26
N VAL A 166 31.11 18.62 0.79
CA VAL A 166 31.87 19.59 1.58
C VAL A 166 31.14 20.92 1.48
N TRP A 167 30.87 21.55 2.61
CA TRP A 167 30.28 22.90 2.66
C TRP A 167 31.27 23.87 3.32
N ASP A 168 31.81 24.79 2.54
CA ASP A 168 32.59 25.91 3.04
C ASP A 168 31.63 27.02 3.51
N ARG A 169 31.57 27.25 4.83
CA ARG A 169 30.68 28.25 5.45
C ARG A 169 31.15 29.68 5.27
N VAL A 170 32.41 29.90 4.90
CA VAL A 170 32.95 31.24 4.71
C VAL A 170 32.54 31.77 3.35
N SER A 171 32.68 30.94 2.31
CA SER A 171 32.30 31.27 0.94
C SER A 171 30.85 30.89 0.59
N ASP A 172 30.21 30.10 1.44
CA ASP A 172 28.88 29.50 1.25
C ASP A 172 28.80 28.63 -0.01
N GLU A 173 29.87 27.86 -0.26
CA GLU A 173 30.05 26.98 -1.40
C GLU A 173 29.93 25.49 -1.01
N LEU A 174 29.24 24.73 -1.86
CA LEU A 174 29.05 23.30 -1.78
C LEU A 174 29.88 22.60 -2.87
N ARG A 175 30.60 21.54 -2.48
CA ARG A 175 31.42 20.71 -3.38
C ARG A 175 31.17 19.23 -3.13
N GLY A 176 31.16 18.42 -4.18
CA GLY A 176 31.09 16.98 -4.05
C GLY A 176 32.36 16.39 -3.44
N ARG A 177 32.22 15.38 -2.58
CA ARG A 177 33.36 14.57 -2.13
C ARG A 177 33.78 13.57 -3.21
N PRO A 178 35.02 13.05 -3.17
CA PRO A 178 35.44 11.97 -4.06
C PRO A 178 34.44 10.80 -4.03
N GLY A 179 33.96 10.39 -5.22
CA GLY A 179 32.96 9.34 -5.37
C GLY A 179 31.49 9.79 -5.34
N ALA A 180 31.19 11.09 -5.13
CA ALA A 180 29.82 11.61 -5.15
C ALA A 180 29.10 11.34 -6.47
N GLN A 181 29.77 11.50 -7.61
CA GLN A 181 29.20 11.20 -8.93
C GLN A 181 28.81 9.72 -9.05
N ARG A 182 29.74 8.82 -8.69
CA ARG A 182 29.48 7.37 -8.73
C ARG A 182 28.29 7.00 -7.85
N LEU A 183 28.23 7.54 -6.64
CA LEU A 183 27.11 7.34 -5.72
C LEU A 183 25.78 7.80 -6.33
N ALA A 184 25.75 9.01 -6.91
CA ALA A 184 24.52 9.57 -7.50
C ALA A 184 24.02 8.73 -8.67
N VAL A 185 24.90 8.33 -9.60
CA VAL A 185 24.49 7.59 -10.81
C VAL A 185 24.15 6.12 -10.56
N THR A 186 24.67 5.52 -9.48
CA THR A 186 24.35 4.13 -9.11
C THR A 186 23.26 4.01 -8.05
N SER A 187 22.61 5.12 -7.66
CA SER A 187 21.60 5.13 -6.58
C SER A 187 20.24 4.53 -6.97
N GLY A 188 20.00 4.21 -8.24
CA GLY A 188 18.71 3.65 -8.71
C GLY A 188 17.57 4.66 -8.84
N GLY A 189 17.70 5.86 -8.27
CA GLY A 189 16.69 6.92 -8.35
C GLY A 189 15.87 7.01 -7.06
N THR A 190 14.56 7.21 -7.20
CA THR A 190 13.62 7.38 -6.08
C THR A 190 12.70 6.18 -5.89
N ILE A 191 12.83 5.15 -6.72
CA ILE A 191 12.10 3.89 -6.54
C ILE A 191 12.86 3.12 -5.45
N PRO A 192 12.24 2.83 -4.30
CA PRO A 192 12.92 2.11 -3.23
C PRO A 192 13.22 0.68 -3.66
N ASP A 193 14.39 0.18 -3.26
CA ASP A 193 14.67 -1.26 -3.31
C ASP A 193 13.82 -1.91 -2.22
N ARG A 194 12.70 -2.54 -2.59
CA ARG A 194 11.87 -3.33 -1.66
C ARG A 194 11.95 -4.82 -2.02
N GLY A 195 12.21 -5.64 -1.02
CA GLY A 195 12.37 -7.09 -1.16
C GLY A 195 11.17 -7.87 -0.61
N LEU A 196 10.85 -8.99 -1.26
CA LEU A 196 10.14 -10.07 -0.60
C LEU A 196 11.19 -10.96 0.06
N PHE A 197 11.04 -11.25 1.34
CA PHE A 197 11.89 -12.21 2.04
C PHE A 197 11.37 -13.61 1.80
N THR A 198 12.19 -14.50 1.25
CA THR A 198 11.77 -15.89 1.08
C THR A 198 11.76 -16.60 2.45
N VAL A 199 10.65 -17.24 2.81
CA VAL A 199 10.56 -18.06 4.03
C VAL A 199 11.04 -19.47 3.73
N MET A 200 12.01 -19.93 4.51
CA MET A 200 12.67 -21.23 4.34
C MET A 200 12.62 -22.02 5.65
N THR A 201 12.52 -23.35 5.56
CA THR A 201 12.74 -24.21 6.73
C THR A 201 14.22 -24.24 7.12
N PRO A 202 14.58 -24.58 8.37
CA PRO A 202 15.97 -24.76 8.76
C PRO A 202 16.62 -25.86 7.91
N GLY A 203 17.82 -25.59 7.37
CA GLY A 203 18.62 -26.60 6.69
C GLY A 203 19.13 -27.66 7.67
N GLY A 204 19.15 -28.93 7.25
CA GLY A 204 19.74 -30.04 7.99
C GLY A 204 21.18 -30.34 7.55
N ALA A 205 21.79 -31.38 8.12
CA ALA A 205 23.17 -31.80 7.80
C ALA A 205 23.39 -32.19 6.32
N ASP A 206 22.32 -32.53 5.58
CA ASP A 206 22.37 -33.07 4.22
C ASP A 206 21.67 -32.21 3.16
N GLY A 207 21.31 -30.94 3.44
CA GLY A 207 20.74 -30.08 2.39
C GLY A 207 20.20 -28.72 2.83
N ALA A 208 20.03 -27.83 1.84
CA ALA A 208 19.38 -26.53 2.01
C ALA A 208 17.89 -26.71 2.38
N GLY A 209 17.40 -25.85 3.29
CA GLY A 209 15.99 -25.84 3.70
C GLY A 209 15.02 -25.65 2.53
N SER A 210 13.80 -26.14 2.71
CA SER A 210 12.72 -26.00 1.73
C SER A 210 12.05 -24.63 1.82
N ARG A 211 11.70 -24.07 0.66
CA ARG A 211 10.91 -22.84 0.57
C ARG A 211 9.47 -23.11 1.00
N VAL A 212 9.00 -22.32 1.96
CA VAL A 212 7.64 -22.40 2.51
C VAL A 212 6.74 -21.33 1.88
N GLY A 213 7.27 -20.14 1.66
CA GLY A 213 6.55 -19.01 1.09
C GLY A 213 7.40 -17.76 1.04
N GLU A 214 6.78 -16.60 1.13
CA GLU A 214 7.44 -15.29 1.18
C GLU A 214 6.82 -14.48 2.33
N LEU A 215 7.53 -13.44 2.77
CA LEU A 215 7.05 -12.40 3.68
C LEU A 215 7.43 -11.01 3.14
N ASP A 216 6.63 -10.01 3.49
CA ASP A 216 6.90 -8.62 3.20
C ASP A 216 8.11 -8.12 4.00
N GLU A 217 8.99 -7.31 3.40
CA GLU A 217 10.15 -6.75 4.09
C GLU A 217 9.78 -5.97 5.34
N GLU A 218 8.68 -5.18 5.32
CA GLU A 218 8.26 -4.44 6.51
C GLU A 218 7.78 -5.39 7.61
N MET A 219 7.11 -6.49 7.26
CA MET A 219 6.73 -7.51 8.22
C MET A 219 7.96 -8.19 8.83
N VAL A 220 8.98 -8.49 8.03
CA VAL A 220 10.23 -9.08 8.52
C VAL A 220 11.01 -8.09 9.38
N TYR A 221 11.00 -6.80 9.03
CA TYR A 221 11.67 -5.75 9.80
C TYR A 221 11.05 -5.58 11.19
N GLU A 222 9.72 -5.64 11.28
CA GLU A 222 9.00 -5.61 12.56
C GLU A 222 9.10 -6.93 13.35
N SER A 223 9.70 -7.97 12.78
CA SER A 223 9.80 -9.30 13.40
C SER A 223 11.16 -9.52 14.05
N ARG A 224 11.18 -10.27 15.15
CA ARG A 224 12.37 -10.69 15.87
C ARG A 224 12.57 -12.20 15.80
N VAL A 225 13.80 -12.64 15.99
CA VAL A 225 14.09 -14.07 16.18
C VAL A 225 13.34 -14.59 17.41
N GLY A 226 12.56 -15.65 17.22
CA GLY A 226 11.67 -16.21 18.22
C GLY A 226 10.20 -15.84 18.03
N ASP A 227 9.88 -14.85 17.20
CA ASP A 227 8.49 -14.49 16.93
C ASP A 227 7.78 -15.56 16.10
N THR A 228 6.50 -15.75 16.37
CA THR A 228 5.66 -16.71 15.66
C THR A 228 4.72 -15.98 14.70
N PHE A 229 4.68 -16.38 13.43
CA PHE A 229 3.82 -15.83 12.39
C PHE A 229 3.02 -16.91 11.67
N LEU A 230 1.86 -16.54 11.13
CA LEU A 230 0.99 -17.47 10.43
C LEU A 230 1.35 -17.47 8.93
N LEU A 231 1.53 -18.63 8.32
CA LEU A 231 1.70 -18.73 6.87
C LEU A 231 0.86 -19.88 6.34
N GLY A 232 -0.13 -19.54 5.51
CA GLY A 232 -1.24 -20.45 5.19
C GLY A 232 -2.10 -20.70 6.43
N SER A 233 -2.27 -21.96 6.81
CA SER A 233 -3.00 -22.38 8.02
C SER A 233 -2.08 -22.87 9.13
N THR A 234 -0.77 -22.65 9.02
CA THR A 234 0.23 -23.17 9.96
C THR A 234 0.98 -22.02 10.62
N SER A 235 1.21 -22.14 11.93
CA SER A 235 2.05 -21.23 12.71
C SER A 235 3.53 -21.59 12.54
N TRP A 236 4.38 -20.60 12.33
CA TRP A 236 5.81 -20.71 12.07
C TRP A 236 6.59 -19.81 13.01
N LYS A 237 7.66 -20.31 13.61
CA LYS A 237 8.54 -19.56 14.52
C LYS A 237 9.83 -19.17 13.81
N ILE A 238 10.16 -17.89 13.85
CA ILE A 238 11.40 -17.37 13.26
C ILE A 238 12.57 -17.89 14.06
N VAL A 239 13.46 -18.62 13.38
CA VAL A 239 14.71 -19.14 13.92
C VAL A 239 15.87 -18.20 13.60
N ASP A 240 15.85 -17.58 12.42
CA ASP A 240 16.88 -16.65 11.97
C ASP A 240 16.34 -15.69 10.90
N ILE A 241 16.88 -14.47 10.86
CA ILE A 241 16.59 -13.47 9.83
C ILE A 241 17.91 -13.06 9.20
N THR A 242 18.06 -13.36 7.92
CA THR A 242 19.24 -13.00 7.14
C THR A 242 18.91 -11.84 6.19
N HIS A 243 19.82 -11.44 5.31
CA HIS A 243 19.59 -10.28 4.43
C HIS A 243 18.55 -10.52 3.30
N ASP A 244 18.22 -11.77 2.94
CA ASP A 244 17.33 -12.10 1.81
C ASP A 244 16.26 -13.16 2.13
N ARG A 245 16.30 -13.76 3.33
CA ARG A 245 15.39 -14.84 3.72
C ARG A 245 15.16 -14.89 5.22
N VAL A 246 14.00 -15.43 5.59
CA VAL A 246 13.61 -15.77 6.96
C VAL A 246 13.67 -17.28 7.10
N ILE A 247 14.42 -17.77 8.09
CA ILE A 247 14.45 -19.18 8.44
C ILE A 247 13.41 -19.40 9.54
N ALA A 248 12.42 -20.26 9.30
CA ALA A 248 11.32 -20.49 10.23
C ALA A 248 11.01 -21.98 10.40
N ALA A 249 10.73 -22.39 11.64
CA ALA A 249 10.35 -23.76 11.99
C ALA A 249 8.85 -23.84 12.31
N PRO A 250 8.14 -24.91 11.92
CA PRO A 250 6.71 -25.02 12.20
C PRO A 250 6.48 -25.20 13.71
N VAL A 251 5.53 -24.44 14.26
CA VAL A 251 5.07 -24.52 15.66
C VAL A 251 3.54 -24.61 15.72
N PRO A 252 2.92 -25.72 15.26
CA PRO A 252 1.47 -25.84 15.19
C PRO A 252 0.81 -25.65 16.56
N GLY A 253 -0.28 -24.88 16.60
CA GLY A 253 -1.03 -24.62 17.83
C GLY A 253 -0.47 -23.49 18.70
N GLU A 254 0.68 -22.90 18.34
CA GLU A 254 1.12 -21.66 18.98
C GLU A 254 0.40 -20.44 18.38
N PRO A 255 -0.02 -19.47 19.22
CA PRO A 255 -0.50 -18.16 18.79
C PRO A 255 0.50 -17.51 17.83
N ALA A 256 0.04 -17.16 16.63
CA ALA A 256 0.90 -16.60 15.59
C ALA A 256 0.40 -15.24 15.10
N ARG A 257 1.32 -14.29 14.90
CA ARG A 257 1.04 -13.00 14.29
C ARG A 257 0.62 -13.20 12.83
N MET A 258 -0.47 -12.59 12.40
CA MET A 258 -0.84 -12.62 10.99
C MET A 258 0.12 -11.74 10.20
N PRO A 259 0.79 -12.24 9.16
CA PRO A 259 1.61 -11.40 8.30
C PRO A 259 0.69 -10.43 7.57
N PHE A 260 1.16 -9.19 7.44
CA PHE A 260 0.55 -8.23 6.54
C PHE A 260 1.37 -8.16 5.26
N TRP A 261 0.68 -7.86 4.17
CA TRP A 261 1.28 -7.64 2.86
C TRP A 261 0.99 -6.21 2.47
N LYS A 262 2.02 -5.35 2.52
CA LYS A 262 1.89 -4.04 1.88
C LYS A 262 2.30 -4.23 0.43
N GLY A 263 1.34 -4.70 -0.36
CA GLY A 263 1.53 -4.80 -1.81
C GLY A 263 2.08 -3.49 -2.37
N ASP A 264 2.87 -3.61 -3.44
CA ASP A 264 3.55 -2.50 -4.14
C ASP A 264 2.58 -1.38 -4.62
N ALA A 265 1.27 -1.64 -4.62
CA ALA A 265 0.27 -0.67 -5.02
C ALA A 265 -0.07 0.30 -3.88
N PRO A 266 -0.10 1.62 -4.13
CA PRO A 266 -0.70 2.55 -3.18
C PRO A 266 -2.13 2.07 -2.88
N GLY A 267 -2.42 1.83 -1.60
CA GLY A 267 -3.74 1.37 -1.19
C GLY A 267 -4.83 2.33 -1.64
N ARG A 268 -6.07 1.85 -1.65
CA ARG A 268 -7.22 2.57 -2.20
C ARG A 268 -7.30 4.02 -1.68
N PRO A 269 -7.39 5.01 -2.57
CA PRO A 269 -7.54 6.40 -2.16
C PRO A 269 -8.92 6.66 -1.55
N LEU A 270 -9.00 7.62 -0.62
CA LEU A 270 -10.23 7.99 0.08
C LEU A 270 -11.39 8.33 -0.88
N GLU A 271 -11.10 8.98 -2.01
CA GLU A 271 -12.11 9.37 -3.00
C GLU A 271 -12.79 8.15 -3.64
N LEU A 272 -12.02 7.09 -3.92
CA LEU A 272 -12.56 5.84 -4.44
C LEU A 272 -13.29 5.07 -3.34
N GLY A 273 -12.74 5.04 -2.12
CA GLY A 273 -13.37 4.43 -0.96
C GLY A 273 -14.74 5.02 -0.62
N ARG A 274 -14.88 6.35 -0.66
CA ARG A 274 -16.19 7.03 -0.50
C ARG A 274 -17.18 6.67 -1.61
N ALA A 275 -16.72 6.55 -2.85
CA ALA A 275 -17.59 6.16 -3.95
C ALA A 275 -18.06 4.71 -3.84
N LEU A 276 -17.19 3.81 -3.37
CA LEU A 276 -17.55 2.43 -3.03
C LEU A 276 -18.64 2.37 -1.97
N GLY A 277 -18.43 3.06 -0.85
CA GLY A 277 -19.43 3.15 0.21
C GLY A 277 -20.75 3.75 -0.30
N ALA A 278 -20.70 4.84 -1.06
CA ALA A 278 -21.90 5.49 -1.59
C ALA A 278 -22.67 4.58 -2.57
N PHE A 279 -21.96 3.82 -3.40
CA PHE A 279 -22.54 2.84 -4.33
C PHE A 279 -23.21 1.70 -3.57
N VAL A 280 -22.54 1.15 -2.55
CA VAL A 280 -23.12 0.11 -1.69
C VAL A 280 -24.37 0.62 -0.98
N ARG A 281 -24.33 1.85 -0.44
CA ARG A 281 -25.50 2.48 0.21
C ARG A 281 -26.66 2.68 -0.76
N GLU A 282 -26.39 3.17 -1.97
CA GLU A 282 -27.38 3.35 -3.03
C GLU A 282 -28.10 2.03 -3.33
N LEU A 283 -27.34 0.97 -3.62
CA LEU A 283 -27.90 -0.35 -3.93
C LEU A 283 -28.66 -0.94 -2.74
N SER A 284 -28.14 -0.73 -1.54
CA SER A 284 -28.74 -1.20 -0.28
C SER A 284 -30.07 -0.56 0.06
N ALA A 285 -30.34 0.64 -0.45
CA ALA A 285 -31.56 1.39 -0.22
C ALA A 285 -32.56 1.28 -1.38
N THR A 286 -32.18 0.60 -2.46
CA THR A 286 -32.98 0.48 -3.68
C THR A 286 -33.68 -0.87 -3.74
N GLU A 287 -34.90 -0.91 -4.27
CA GLU A 287 -35.63 -2.16 -4.51
C GLU A 287 -34.87 -3.09 -5.47
N ALA A 288 -34.98 -4.41 -5.28
CA ALA A 288 -34.10 -5.39 -5.93
C ALA A 288 -34.07 -5.29 -7.46
N ASP A 289 -35.23 -5.13 -8.11
CA ASP A 289 -35.30 -5.02 -9.58
C ASP A 289 -34.67 -3.73 -10.11
N ALA A 290 -34.80 -2.63 -9.36
CA ALA A 290 -34.18 -1.35 -9.70
C ALA A 290 -32.66 -1.39 -9.45
N ALA A 291 -32.22 -2.02 -8.36
CA ALA A 291 -30.81 -2.24 -8.07
C ALA A 291 -30.14 -3.11 -9.14
N ARG A 292 -30.82 -4.17 -9.61
CA ARG A 292 -30.38 -4.99 -10.74
C ARG A 292 -30.23 -4.16 -12.02
N SER A 293 -31.27 -3.41 -12.38
CA SER A 293 -31.25 -2.55 -13.58
C SER A 293 -30.11 -1.52 -13.52
N ARG A 294 -29.84 -0.98 -12.33
CA ARG A 294 -28.78 0.01 -12.08
C ARG A 294 -27.38 -0.56 -12.31
N ILE A 295 -27.10 -1.78 -11.85
CA ILE A 295 -25.77 -2.40 -12.00
C ILE A 295 -25.57 -3.00 -13.40
N GLU A 296 -26.62 -3.54 -14.02
CA GLU A 296 -26.59 -3.96 -15.43
C GLU A 296 -26.32 -2.74 -16.34
N GLY A 297 -26.87 -1.56 -16.01
CA GLY A 297 -26.60 -0.30 -16.69
C GLY A 297 -25.15 0.20 -16.58
N VAL A 298 -24.36 -0.30 -15.62
CA VAL A 298 -22.92 -0.02 -15.48
C VAL A 298 -22.07 -0.98 -16.33
N GLY A 299 -22.69 -2.02 -16.88
CA GLY A 299 -22.01 -3.03 -17.70
C GLY A 299 -21.77 -4.36 -16.98
N LEU A 300 -22.41 -4.61 -15.84
CA LEU A 300 -22.40 -5.96 -15.25
C LEU A 300 -23.27 -6.89 -16.08
N ASP A 301 -22.76 -8.09 -16.36
CA ASP A 301 -23.60 -9.15 -16.92
C ASP A 301 -24.56 -9.72 -15.86
N THR A 302 -25.46 -10.59 -16.30
CA THR A 302 -26.48 -11.21 -15.45
C THR A 302 -25.89 -11.95 -14.24
N TRP A 303 -24.76 -12.65 -14.43
CA TRP A 303 -24.14 -13.45 -13.37
C TRP A 303 -23.44 -12.55 -12.36
N ALA A 304 -22.75 -11.53 -12.83
CA ALA A 304 -22.15 -10.49 -11.99
C ALA A 304 -23.23 -9.77 -11.18
N ALA A 305 -24.34 -9.37 -11.81
CA ALA A 305 -25.44 -8.72 -11.12
C ALA A 305 -26.02 -9.59 -9.98
N ASP A 306 -26.32 -10.86 -10.27
CA ASP A 306 -26.86 -11.78 -9.27
C ASP A 306 -25.86 -12.05 -8.12
N ASN A 307 -24.57 -12.20 -8.42
CA ASN A 307 -23.53 -12.42 -7.42
C ASN A 307 -23.33 -11.20 -6.50
N LEU A 308 -23.34 -9.99 -7.06
CA LEU A 308 -23.20 -8.74 -6.31
C LEU A 308 -24.38 -8.55 -5.36
N LEU A 309 -25.62 -8.69 -5.86
CA LEU A 309 -26.81 -8.54 -5.03
C LEU A 309 -26.90 -9.61 -3.95
N SER A 310 -26.56 -10.86 -4.27
CA SER A 310 -26.50 -11.93 -3.25
C SER A 310 -25.43 -11.62 -2.20
N TYR A 311 -24.26 -11.09 -2.61
CA TYR A 311 -23.18 -10.76 -1.69
C TYR A 311 -23.59 -9.67 -0.69
N LEU A 312 -24.24 -8.61 -1.16
CA LEU A 312 -24.76 -7.55 -0.31
C LEU A 312 -25.87 -8.07 0.64
N ARG A 313 -26.77 -8.90 0.13
CA ARG A 313 -27.83 -9.50 0.96
C ARG A 313 -27.25 -10.37 2.08
N GLU A 314 -26.32 -11.26 1.75
CA GLU A 314 -25.66 -12.14 2.73
C GLU A 314 -24.90 -11.32 3.79
N GLN A 315 -24.22 -10.25 3.38
CA GLN A 315 -23.57 -9.34 4.33
C GLN A 315 -24.56 -8.70 5.31
N ARG A 316 -25.72 -8.26 4.81
CA ARG A 316 -26.80 -7.70 5.64
C ARG A 316 -27.39 -8.75 6.58
N GLU A 317 -27.58 -9.98 6.11
CA GLU A 317 -28.08 -11.08 6.94
C GLU A 317 -27.10 -11.43 8.06
N ALA A 318 -25.80 -11.41 7.77
CA ALA A 318 -24.75 -11.74 8.75
C ALA A 318 -24.55 -10.64 9.81
N THR A 319 -24.56 -9.36 9.41
CA THR A 319 -24.14 -8.24 10.28
C THR A 319 -25.25 -7.22 10.58
N GLY A 320 -26.44 -7.41 10.03
CA GLY A 320 -27.60 -6.51 10.14
C GLY A 320 -27.50 -5.24 9.28
N HIS A 321 -26.29 -4.73 9.06
CA HIS A 321 -26.00 -3.53 8.28
C HIS A 321 -24.90 -3.83 7.26
N ILE A 322 -24.96 -3.17 6.10
CA ILE A 322 -23.87 -3.28 5.12
C ILE A 322 -22.94 -2.09 5.34
N PRO A 323 -21.62 -2.30 5.49
CA PRO A 323 -20.65 -1.21 5.61
C PRO A 323 -20.72 -0.28 4.39
N ASP A 324 -20.80 1.03 4.62
CA ASP A 324 -20.90 2.04 3.57
C ASP A 324 -20.17 3.35 3.95
N ASP A 325 -20.33 4.42 3.16
CA ASP A 325 -19.64 5.70 3.38
C ASP A 325 -20.17 6.48 4.59
N ARG A 326 -21.23 6.02 5.24
CA ARG A 326 -21.84 6.60 6.46
C ARG A 326 -21.97 5.60 7.61
N THR A 327 -21.77 4.32 7.36
CA THR A 327 -21.99 3.23 8.30
C THR A 327 -20.73 2.40 8.40
N VAL A 328 -20.02 2.54 9.52
CA VAL A 328 -18.93 1.63 9.90
C VAL A 328 -19.55 0.48 10.70
N VAL A 329 -19.21 -0.76 10.34
CA VAL A 329 -19.67 -1.95 11.07
C VAL A 329 -18.50 -2.49 11.88
N VAL A 330 -18.74 -2.72 13.17
CA VAL A 330 -17.80 -3.36 14.07
C VAL A 330 -18.33 -4.76 14.36
N GLU A 331 -17.71 -5.76 13.73
CA GLU A 331 -18.05 -7.16 13.89
C GLU A 331 -17.12 -7.82 14.90
N ARG A 332 -17.66 -8.74 15.71
CA ARG A 332 -16.88 -9.47 16.70
C ARG A 332 -17.28 -10.95 16.70
N PHE A 333 -16.30 -11.83 16.65
CA PHE A 333 -16.50 -13.28 16.67
C PHE A 333 -15.30 -13.99 17.32
N ARG A 334 -15.47 -15.26 17.67
CA ARG A 334 -14.35 -16.11 18.10
C ARG A 334 -13.84 -16.94 16.93
N ASP A 335 -12.54 -17.05 16.79
CA ASP A 335 -11.95 -17.95 15.80
C ASP A 335 -11.99 -19.42 16.26
N GLU A 336 -11.51 -20.34 15.41
CA GLU A 336 -11.52 -21.78 15.70
C GLU A 336 -10.68 -22.17 16.92
N LEU A 337 -9.74 -21.32 17.33
CA LEU A 337 -8.90 -21.50 18.51
C LEU A 337 -9.56 -20.92 19.77
N GLY A 338 -10.68 -20.22 19.62
CA GLY A 338 -11.41 -19.57 20.70
C GLY A 338 -11.01 -18.11 20.93
N ASP A 339 -9.99 -17.60 20.22
CA ASP A 339 -9.51 -16.23 20.38
C ASP A 339 -10.54 -15.22 19.85
N TRP A 340 -10.64 -14.07 20.51
CA TRP A 340 -11.48 -12.98 20.03
C TRP A 340 -10.89 -12.29 18.81
N ARG A 341 -11.75 -12.13 17.79
CA ARG A 341 -11.52 -11.31 16.61
C ARG A 341 -12.50 -10.14 16.62
N MET A 342 -11.98 -8.96 16.30
CA MET A 342 -12.78 -7.78 16.04
C MET A 342 -12.42 -7.24 14.66
N VAL A 343 -13.42 -6.99 13.83
CA VAL A 343 -13.25 -6.48 12.47
C VAL A 343 -14.00 -5.15 12.36
N VAL A 344 -13.27 -4.10 12.00
CA VAL A 344 -13.81 -2.79 11.66
C VAL A 344 -13.95 -2.74 10.15
N HIS A 345 -15.16 -2.90 9.65
CA HIS A 345 -15.47 -2.80 8.23
C HIS A 345 -15.57 -1.32 7.82
N SER A 346 -14.67 -0.89 6.93
CA SER A 346 -14.50 0.51 6.54
C SER A 346 -14.06 0.61 5.08
N PRO A 347 -14.86 1.23 4.19
CA PRO A 347 -14.54 1.30 2.77
C PRO A 347 -13.47 2.36 2.43
N PHE A 348 -12.95 3.11 3.41
CA PHE A 348 -12.18 4.33 3.16
C PHE A 348 -10.73 4.13 2.66
N GLY A 349 -10.27 2.88 2.57
CA GLY A 349 -8.96 2.54 2.00
C GLY A 349 -7.81 2.64 3.00
N ALA A 350 -6.64 2.11 2.62
CA ALA A 350 -5.48 2.00 3.50
C ALA A 350 -4.95 3.36 4.01
N GLN A 351 -5.14 4.45 3.26
CA GLN A 351 -4.73 5.80 3.69
C GLN A 351 -5.47 6.27 4.95
N VAL A 352 -6.66 5.72 5.22
CA VAL A 352 -7.43 5.98 6.44
C VAL A 352 -7.28 4.83 7.43
N ASN A 353 -7.46 3.59 6.96
CA ASN A 353 -7.47 2.42 7.84
C ASN A 353 -6.10 2.15 8.49
N GLY A 354 -4.99 2.50 7.82
CA GLY A 354 -3.63 2.37 8.36
C GLY A 354 -3.38 3.21 9.63
N PRO A 355 -3.44 4.56 9.56
CA PRO A 355 -3.27 5.39 10.75
C PRO A 355 -4.35 5.13 11.81
N TRP A 356 -5.59 4.81 11.39
CA TRP A 356 -6.64 4.45 12.34
C TRP A 356 -6.31 3.16 13.10
N ALA A 357 -5.72 2.16 12.45
CA ALA A 357 -5.24 0.95 13.10
C ALA A 357 -4.17 1.23 14.16
N LEU A 358 -3.22 2.12 13.89
CA LEU A 358 -2.21 2.56 14.87
C LEU A 358 -2.88 3.19 16.10
N ALA A 359 -3.82 4.11 15.87
CA ALA A 359 -4.53 4.77 16.95
C ALA A 359 -5.35 3.78 17.80
N ILE A 360 -6.04 2.82 17.17
CA ILE A 360 -6.79 1.77 17.85
C ILE A 360 -5.86 0.91 18.71
N GLY A 361 -4.72 0.46 18.16
CA GLY A 361 -3.73 -0.33 18.89
C GLY A 361 -3.20 0.39 20.12
N ALA A 362 -2.85 1.67 19.98
CA ALA A 362 -2.39 2.51 21.09
C ALA A 362 -3.44 2.65 22.19
N ARG A 363 -4.70 2.91 21.82
CA ARG A 363 -5.78 3.05 22.78
C ARG A 363 -6.08 1.76 23.53
N LEU A 364 -6.04 0.60 22.86
CA LEU A 364 -6.27 -0.67 23.54
C LEU A 364 -5.17 -0.97 24.56
N ARG A 365 -3.92 -0.66 24.23
CA ARG A 365 -2.80 -0.75 25.16
C ARG A 365 -2.97 0.20 26.35
N GLU A 366 -3.39 1.44 26.12
CA GLU A 366 -3.56 2.45 27.18
C GLU A 366 -4.78 2.20 28.07
N ARG A 367 -5.97 2.02 27.48
CA ARG A 367 -7.25 1.93 28.22
C ARG A 367 -7.51 0.55 28.79
N ARG A 368 -7.04 -0.49 28.11
CA ARG A 368 -7.38 -1.89 28.43
C ARG A 368 -6.17 -2.71 28.86
N GLY A 369 -4.95 -2.19 28.73
CA GLY A 369 -3.74 -2.93 29.08
C GLY A 369 -3.50 -4.15 28.19
N VAL A 370 -4.13 -4.21 27.01
CA VAL A 370 -4.04 -5.35 26.09
C VAL A 370 -3.23 -4.92 24.86
N GLU A 371 -2.18 -5.68 24.55
CA GLU A 371 -1.50 -5.58 23.26
C GLU A 371 -2.26 -6.41 22.22
N ALA A 372 -3.10 -5.73 21.44
CA ALA A 372 -3.81 -6.34 20.33
C ALA A 372 -2.89 -6.42 19.10
N GLN A 373 -2.98 -7.54 18.37
CA GLN A 373 -2.38 -7.62 17.04
C GLN A 373 -3.34 -6.96 16.05
N VAL A 374 -2.92 -5.84 15.46
CA VAL A 374 -3.74 -5.06 14.55
C VAL A 374 -3.17 -5.14 13.14
N ALA A 375 -4.04 -5.46 12.18
CA ALA A 375 -3.74 -5.43 10.75
C ALA A 375 -4.77 -4.56 10.03
N SER A 376 -4.35 -3.81 9.01
CA SER A 376 -5.25 -2.98 8.20
C SER A 376 -5.17 -3.36 6.72
N ALA A 377 -6.28 -3.15 6.03
CA ALA A 377 -6.44 -3.33 4.59
C ALA A 377 -7.37 -2.22 4.04
N ASP A 378 -7.61 -2.24 2.73
CA ASP A 378 -8.48 -1.24 2.11
C ASP A 378 -9.93 -1.26 2.61
N ASP A 379 -10.44 -2.47 2.91
CA ASP A 379 -11.83 -2.69 3.32
C ASP A 379 -12.04 -2.70 4.85
N GLY A 380 -10.97 -2.55 5.64
CA GLY A 380 -11.13 -2.49 7.09
C GLY A 380 -9.87 -2.73 7.91
N ILE A 381 -10.10 -2.99 9.20
CA ILE A 381 -9.08 -3.26 10.20
C ILE A 381 -9.46 -4.53 10.94
N VAL A 382 -8.51 -5.46 11.11
CA VAL A 382 -8.69 -6.69 11.87
C VAL A 382 -7.84 -6.63 13.11
N LEU A 383 -8.46 -6.90 14.25
CA LEU A 383 -7.82 -7.04 15.54
C LEU A 383 -7.93 -8.48 16.00
N ARG A 384 -6.83 -9.00 16.51
CA ARG A 384 -6.80 -10.22 17.31
C ARG A 384 -6.45 -9.87 18.73
N LEU A 385 -7.27 -10.35 19.66
CA LEU A 385 -7.06 -10.16 21.09
C LEU A 385 -6.88 -11.54 21.72
N PRO A 386 -5.81 -11.75 22.50
CA PRO A 386 -5.75 -12.91 23.37
C PRO A 386 -6.87 -12.82 24.42
N ASP A 387 -7.32 -13.95 24.94
CA ASP A 387 -8.23 -13.97 26.08
C ASP A 387 -7.58 -13.25 27.27
N ALA A 388 -8.01 -12.01 27.50
CA ALA A 388 -7.58 -11.18 28.60
C ALA A 388 -8.73 -11.04 29.59
N LEU A 389 -8.45 -11.32 30.86
CA LEU A 389 -9.38 -11.10 31.96
C LEU A 389 -8.94 -9.84 32.72
N ASP A 390 -9.90 -9.01 33.12
CA ASP A 390 -9.65 -7.88 34.00
C ASP A 390 -9.41 -8.34 35.46
N ALA A 391 -9.18 -7.37 36.36
CA ALA A 391 -8.93 -7.65 37.77
C ALA A 391 -10.10 -8.35 38.49
N ASP A 392 -11.31 -8.26 37.92
CA ASP A 392 -12.54 -8.87 38.45
C ASP A 392 -12.86 -10.21 37.76
N GLY A 393 -12.00 -10.67 36.84
CA GLY A 393 -12.15 -11.93 36.12
C GLY A 393 -13.15 -11.87 34.96
N ALA A 394 -13.53 -10.68 34.50
CA ALA A 394 -14.36 -10.50 33.31
C ALA A 394 -13.50 -10.37 32.04
N GLU A 395 -14.00 -10.86 30.91
CA GLU A 395 -13.30 -10.74 29.63
C GLU A 395 -13.16 -9.27 29.22
N VAL A 396 -11.91 -8.84 28.95
CA VAL A 396 -11.59 -7.52 28.42
C VAL A 396 -11.88 -7.52 26.93
N LEU A 397 -13.13 -7.16 26.60
CA LEU A 397 -13.58 -7.13 25.22
C LEU A 397 -13.58 -5.72 24.66
N PRO A 398 -12.94 -5.48 23.50
CA PRO A 398 -13.08 -4.22 22.82
C PRO A 398 -14.50 -4.07 22.27
N THR A 399 -14.89 -2.82 22.14
CA THR A 399 -16.22 -2.34 21.79
C THR A 399 -16.12 -1.30 20.69
N ALA A 400 -17.25 -0.87 20.16
CA ALA A 400 -17.27 0.22 19.19
C ALA A 400 -16.67 1.53 19.73
N GLU A 401 -16.68 1.76 21.05
CA GLU A 401 -16.08 2.97 21.64
C GLU A 401 -14.55 3.00 21.50
N ASP A 402 -13.91 1.82 21.46
CA ASP A 402 -12.46 1.73 21.33
C ASP A 402 -11.97 2.18 19.94
N VAL A 403 -12.86 2.17 18.95
CA VAL A 403 -12.54 2.61 17.58
C VAL A 403 -12.92 4.06 17.28
N LEU A 404 -13.61 4.75 18.21
CA LEU A 404 -14.09 6.12 18.03
C LEU A 404 -13.14 7.15 18.64
N PHE A 405 -12.52 7.99 17.82
CA PHE A 405 -11.59 9.03 18.26
C PHE A 405 -12.20 10.42 18.11
N ASP A 406 -11.86 11.32 19.03
CA ASP A 406 -12.13 12.73 18.83
C ASP A 406 -11.25 13.22 17.67
N PRO A 407 -11.80 13.90 16.64
CA PRO A 407 -11.03 14.41 15.52
C PRO A 407 -9.81 15.24 15.92
N ASP A 408 -9.89 15.96 17.04
CA ASP A 408 -8.80 16.85 17.50
C ASP A 408 -7.63 16.06 18.14
N GLU A 409 -7.85 14.80 18.51
CA GLU A 409 -6.84 13.94 19.17
C GLU A 409 -6.10 13.03 18.18
N VAL A 410 -6.71 12.71 17.03
CA VAL A 410 -6.20 11.68 16.10
C VAL A 410 -4.77 11.97 15.64
N ASP A 411 -4.48 13.21 15.24
CA ASP A 411 -3.15 13.58 14.72
C ASP A 411 -2.06 13.35 15.76
N ALA A 412 -2.30 13.74 17.02
CA ALA A 412 -1.33 13.58 18.10
C ALA A 412 -1.08 12.10 18.42
N VAL A 413 -2.14 11.28 18.48
CA VAL A 413 -2.03 9.84 18.73
C VAL A 413 -1.26 9.16 17.62
N VAL A 414 -1.58 9.44 16.36
CA VAL A 414 -0.89 8.82 15.22
C VAL A 414 0.59 9.23 15.20
N ILE A 415 0.92 10.51 15.41
CA ILE A 415 2.30 10.99 15.44
C ILE A 415 3.13 10.30 16.54
N ALA A 416 2.54 10.08 17.72
CA ALA A 416 3.22 9.40 18.81
C ALA A 416 3.58 7.95 18.47
N GLU A 417 2.74 7.27 17.69
CA GLU A 417 2.90 5.86 17.33
C GLU A 417 3.77 5.65 16.09
N LEU A 418 3.87 6.63 15.18
CA LEU A 418 4.65 6.52 13.94
C LEU A 418 6.12 6.14 14.16
N GLY A 419 6.72 6.57 15.27
CA GLY A 419 8.11 6.25 15.60
C GLY A 419 8.34 4.81 16.06
N GLY A 420 7.30 4.14 16.56
CA GLY A 420 7.34 2.75 17.00
C GLY A 420 6.63 1.77 16.07
N SER A 421 5.96 2.27 15.02
CA SER A 421 5.28 1.48 13.99
C SER A 421 6.17 1.14 12.80
N ALA A 422 7.47 1.42 12.89
CA ALA A 422 8.44 1.31 11.80
C ALA A 422 9.33 0.09 11.99
#